data_AF-A0A158DIN0-F1
#
_entry.id   AF-A0A158DIN0-F1
#
_cell.length_a   1.000
_cell.length_b   1.000
_cell.length_c   1.000
_cell.angle_alpha   90.00
_cell.angle_beta   90.00
_cell.angle_gamma   90.00
#
_symmetry.space_group_name_H-M   'P 1'
#
loop_
_entity.id
_entity.type
_entity.pdbx_description
1 polymer ?
#
loop_
_entity_poly.entity_id
_entity_poly.type
_entity_poly.pdbx_seq_one_letter_code
_entity_poly.pdbx_strand_id
1 'polypeptide(L)'
;MTINGVIYPVGNDMSAFDSREKGYVRVEVPRALIEAVSWQALPVQGTVWVYVPKAAGKEPGEGLPPPDAKFPMVQSYIDIVIEGGLEYGPEFAREIIETTRGWSPYWLNDRTLARRPWVFDRQYAKVDALLSTAAPCFAQRTFSEDYAAVSATIAKRKGDACRQEGNGR
;
A
#
# COMPACT_ATOMS: atom_id res chain seq x y z
N MET A 1 1.46 15.36 5.67
CA MET A 1 0.82 14.04 5.85
C MET A 1 1.94 13.05 6.10
N THR A 2 1.76 12.13 7.03
CA THR A 2 2.76 11.13 7.42
C THR A 2 2.40 9.78 6.80
N ILE A 3 3.36 8.86 6.76
CA ILE A 3 3.13 7.43 6.54
C ILE A 3 4.16 6.68 7.38
N ASN A 4 3.74 5.63 8.05
CA ASN A 4 4.64 4.79 8.83
C ASN A 4 5.51 3.91 7.91
N GLY A 5 6.74 3.68 8.33
CA GLY A 5 7.71 2.89 7.58
C GLY A 5 8.85 2.40 8.46
N VAL A 6 9.65 1.49 7.90
CA VAL A 6 10.80 0.89 8.59
C VAL A 6 12.08 1.41 7.95
N ILE A 7 12.98 1.91 8.79
CA ILE A 7 14.33 2.29 8.39
C ILE A 7 15.27 1.15 8.78
N TYR A 8 16.01 0.64 7.79
CA TYR A 8 17.02 -0.39 8.01
C TYR A 8 18.36 0.04 7.39
N PRO A 9 19.48 -0.30 8.04
CA PRO A 9 20.80 0.03 7.50
C PRO A 9 21.13 -0.86 6.30
N VAL A 10 21.74 -0.25 5.30
CA VAL A 10 22.30 -0.92 4.12
C VAL A 10 23.75 -0.49 3.93
N GLY A 11 24.52 -1.27 3.17
CA GLY A 11 25.87 -0.86 2.76
C GLY A 11 25.83 0.33 1.80
N ASN A 12 27.01 0.82 1.41
CA ASN A 12 27.12 1.94 0.47
C ASN A 12 26.74 1.59 -0.97
N ASP A 13 26.73 0.29 -1.30
CA ASP A 13 26.34 -0.18 -2.63
C ASP A 13 24.82 -0.33 -2.72
N MET A 14 24.21 0.55 -3.49
CA MET A 14 22.77 0.58 -3.73
C MET A 14 22.36 -0.05 -5.07
N SER A 15 23.32 -0.56 -5.86
CA SER A 15 23.09 -1.02 -7.23
C SER A 15 22.06 -2.16 -7.35
N ALA A 16 22.06 -3.07 -6.37
CA ALA A 16 21.09 -4.17 -6.30
C ALA A 16 19.65 -3.65 -6.06
N PHE A 17 19.50 -2.64 -5.21
CA PHE A 17 18.21 -1.98 -4.96
C PHE A 17 17.76 -1.20 -6.18
N ASP A 18 18.65 -0.44 -6.82
CA ASP A 18 18.34 0.30 -8.06
C ASP A 18 17.89 -0.65 -9.19
N SER A 19 18.50 -1.84 -9.27
CA SER A 19 18.14 -2.88 -10.24
C SER A 19 16.78 -3.54 -9.95
N ARG A 20 16.40 -3.62 -8.68
CA ARG A 20 15.10 -4.16 -8.24
C ARG A 20 13.98 -3.16 -8.50
N GLU A 21 14.20 -1.88 -8.21
CA GLU A 21 13.20 -0.81 -8.22
C GLU A 21 13.07 -0.12 -9.58
N LYS A 22 13.09 -0.89 -10.69
CA LYS A 22 12.96 -0.33 -12.04
C LYS A 22 11.65 0.46 -12.19
N GLY A 23 11.74 1.67 -12.73
CA GLY A 23 10.60 2.59 -12.86
C GLY A 23 10.42 3.55 -11.68
N TYR A 24 11.25 3.40 -10.63
CA TYR A 24 11.31 4.29 -9.49
C TYR A 24 12.58 5.15 -9.55
N VAL A 25 12.56 6.25 -8.81
CA VAL A 25 13.72 7.11 -8.56
C VAL A 25 14.06 7.05 -7.09
N ARG A 26 15.35 6.89 -6.78
CA ARG A 26 15.87 6.99 -5.42
C ARG A 26 15.88 8.46 -5.00
N VAL A 27 15.13 8.78 -3.96
CA VAL A 27 14.94 10.13 -3.41
C VAL A 27 15.45 10.17 -1.98
N GLU A 28 16.24 11.18 -1.65
CA GLU A 28 16.71 11.41 -0.28
C GLU A 28 15.55 11.94 0.56
N VAL A 29 15.36 11.38 1.75
CA VAL A 29 14.38 11.87 2.72
C VAL A 29 15.10 12.78 3.72
N PRO A 30 14.79 14.09 3.75
CA PRO A 30 15.35 15.00 4.75
C PRO A 30 15.04 14.51 6.17
N ARG A 31 16.05 14.49 7.05
CA ARG A 31 15.89 14.04 8.45
C ARG A 31 14.81 14.78 9.22
N ALA A 32 14.57 16.05 8.91
CA ALA A 32 13.51 16.85 9.53
C ALA A 32 12.08 16.34 9.21
N LEU A 33 11.92 15.44 8.23
CA LEU A 33 10.65 14.82 7.87
C LEU A 33 10.49 13.40 8.46
N ILE A 34 11.41 12.97 9.32
CA ILE A 34 11.42 11.63 9.90
C ILE A 34 11.31 11.75 11.42
N GLU A 35 10.34 11.04 11.98
CA GLU A 35 10.16 10.92 13.43
C GLU A 35 10.23 9.46 13.87
N ALA A 36 10.74 9.23 15.09
CA ALA A 36 10.77 7.91 15.69
C ALA A 36 9.38 7.58 16.26
N VAL A 37 8.78 6.49 15.79
CA VAL A 37 7.47 6.01 16.27
C VAL A 37 7.61 5.13 17.53
N SER A 38 8.82 4.69 17.86
CA SER A 38 9.10 3.83 19.01
C SER A 38 10.04 4.51 20.02
N TRP A 39 10.26 3.85 21.17
CA TRP A 39 11.26 4.26 22.16
C TRP A 39 12.69 4.24 21.61
N GLN A 40 12.95 3.48 20.54
CA GLN A 40 14.26 3.41 19.92
C GLN A 40 14.51 4.65 19.06
N ALA A 41 15.58 5.37 19.37
CA ALA A 41 16.00 6.53 18.60
C ALA A 41 16.46 6.14 17.18
N LEU A 42 16.18 7.00 16.21
CA LEU A 42 16.68 6.86 14.85
C LEU A 42 18.20 7.11 14.78
N PRO A 43 18.92 6.47 13.85
CA PRO A 43 20.35 6.72 13.66
C PRO A 43 20.63 8.20 13.38
N VAL A 44 21.55 8.80 14.14
CA VAL A 44 21.90 10.24 14.02
C VAL A 44 22.76 10.55 12.79
N GLN A 45 23.37 9.54 12.17
CA GLN A 45 24.19 9.65 10.97
C GLN A 45 23.66 8.76 9.85
N GLY A 46 24.06 9.07 8.61
CA GLY A 46 23.64 8.37 7.39
C GLY A 46 22.52 9.11 6.64
N THR A 47 22.40 8.75 5.37
CA THR A 47 21.37 9.26 4.46
C THR A 47 20.22 8.26 4.37
N VAL A 48 18.99 8.76 4.49
CA VAL A 48 17.79 7.93 4.33
C VAL A 48 17.29 8.08 2.91
N TRP A 49 17.08 6.95 2.23
CA TRP A 49 16.60 6.90 0.87
C TRP A 49 15.24 6.20 0.80
N VAL A 50 14.38 6.68 -0.09
CA VAL A 50 13.14 6.00 -0.50
C VAL A 50 13.10 5.90 -2.01
N TYR A 51 12.45 4.88 -2.54
CA TYR A 51 12.20 4.74 -3.97
C TYR A 51 10.78 5.21 -4.28
N VAL A 52 10.66 6.20 -5.16
CA VAL A 52 9.37 6.82 -5.53
C VAL A 52 9.10 6.60 -7.01
N PRO A 53 7.93 6.10 -7.40
CA PRO A 53 7.62 5.82 -8.80
C PRO A 53 7.57 7.13 -9.60
N LYS A 54 8.03 7.08 -10.86
CA LYS A 54 8.12 8.27 -11.73
C LYS A 54 7.41 8.06 -13.06
N ALA A 55 6.38 8.86 -13.30
CA ALA A 55 5.74 8.92 -14.62
C ALA A 55 6.65 9.65 -15.62
N ALA A 56 6.55 9.28 -16.91
CA ALA A 56 7.35 9.89 -17.97
C ALA A 56 7.13 11.42 -18.04
N GLY A 57 8.22 12.19 -17.96
CA GLY A 57 8.17 13.66 -18.00
C GLY A 57 7.58 14.32 -16.75
N LYS A 58 7.44 13.61 -15.63
CA LYS A 58 6.96 14.13 -14.34
C LYS A 58 8.02 13.98 -13.25
N GLU A 59 7.89 14.74 -12.17
CA GLU A 59 8.68 14.53 -10.96
C GLU A 59 8.28 13.22 -10.26
N PRO A 60 9.17 12.61 -9.44
CA PRO A 60 8.84 11.41 -8.69
C PRO A 60 7.59 11.61 -7.82
N GLY A 61 6.64 10.68 -7.90
CA GLY A 61 5.37 10.74 -7.15
C GLY A 61 4.25 11.51 -7.85
N GLU A 62 4.53 12.20 -8.96
CA GLU A 62 3.54 12.99 -9.69
C GLU A 62 3.00 12.29 -10.94
N GLY A 63 1.73 12.55 -11.25
CA GLY A 63 1.10 12.10 -12.50
C GLY A 63 0.93 10.59 -12.62
N LEU A 64 1.01 9.86 -11.50
CA LEU A 64 0.77 8.42 -11.47
C LEU A 64 -0.73 8.13 -11.73
N PRO A 65 -1.04 7.18 -12.62
CA PRO A 65 -2.42 6.83 -12.89
C PRO A 65 -3.07 6.21 -11.63
N PRO A 66 -4.33 6.56 -11.31
CA PRO A 66 -5.07 5.87 -10.26
C PRO A 66 -5.36 4.41 -10.69
N PRO A 67 -5.70 3.52 -9.74
CA PRO A 67 -6.13 2.16 -10.08
C PRO A 67 -7.34 2.19 -11.02
N ASP A 68 -7.35 1.29 -12.00
CA ASP A 68 -8.43 1.13 -12.98
C ASP A 68 -8.75 -0.36 -13.24
N ALA A 69 -9.66 -0.63 -14.18
CA ALA A 69 -10.08 -1.98 -14.52
C ALA A 69 -8.95 -2.87 -15.10
N LYS A 70 -7.91 -2.25 -15.65
CA LYS A 70 -6.76 -2.93 -16.25
C LYS A 70 -5.63 -3.10 -15.23
N PHE A 71 -5.49 -2.13 -14.32
CA PHE A 71 -4.49 -2.09 -13.28
C PHE A 71 -5.15 -1.92 -11.90
N PRO A 72 -5.81 -2.97 -11.37
CA PRO A 72 -6.40 -2.93 -10.04
C PRO A 72 -5.34 -2.93 -8.93
N MET A 73 -5.78 -2.53 -7.75
CA MET A 73 -5.10 -2.92 -6.51
C MET A 73 -5.28 -4.43 -6.31
N VAL A 74 -4.21 -5.12 -5.92
CA VAL A 74 -4.24 -6.57 -5.67
C VAL A 74 -4.12 -6.86 -4.18
N GLN A 75 -5.03 -7.68 -3.65
CA GLN A 75 -5.12 -8.00 -2.23
C GLN A 75 -3.85 -8.67 -1.71
N SER A 76 -3.21 -9.55 -2.48
CA SER A 76 -1.99 -10.25 -2.08
C SER A 76 -0.84 -9.29 -1.73
N TYR A 77 -0.68 -8.21 -2.51
CA TYR A 77 0.34 -7.20 -2.24
C TYR A 77 -0.02 -6.31 -1.05
N ILE A 78 -1.31 -5.97 -0.92
CA ILE A 78 -1.81 -5.26 0.27
C ILE A 78 -1.56 -6.10 1.53
N ASP A 79 -1.82 -7.40 1.48
CA ASP A 79 -1.55 -8.32 2.59
C ASP A 79 -0.08 -8.26 3.01
N ILE A 80 0.87 -8.33 2.06
CA ILE A 80 2.31 -8.21 2.35
C ILE A 80 2.63 -6.91 3.11
N VAL A 81 2.09 -5.78 2.67
CA VAL A 81 2.35 -4.48 3.30
C VAL A 81 1.76 -4.41 4.71
N ILE A 82 0.51 -4.86 4.89
CA ILE A 82 -0.17 -4.81 6.20
C ILE A 82 0.41 -5.83 7.17
N GLU A 83 0.78 -7.02 6.71
CA GLU A 83 1.48 -8.02 7.52
C GLU A 83 2.84 -7.49 7.99
N GLY A 84 3.60 -6.81 7.12
CA GLY A 84 4.84 -6.14 7.53
C GLY A 84 4.62 -5.05 8.57
N GLY A 85 3.53 -4.28 8.45
CA GLY A 85 3.13 -3.32 9.48
C GLY A 85 2.76 -3.99 10.81
N LEU A 86 2.07 -5.14 10.76
CA LEU A 86 1.65 -5.90 11.93
C LEU A 86 2.83 -6.44 12.75
N GLU A 87 4.02 -6.61 12.16
CA GLU A 87 5.24 -6.95 12.91
C GLU A 87 5.62 -5.88 13.95
N TYR A 88 5.21 -4.63 13.72
CA TYR A 88 5.47 -3.49 14.62
C TYR A 88 4.24 -3.10 15.46
N GLY A 89 3.12 -3.82 15.30
CA GLY A 89 1.90 -3.65 16.08
C GLY A 89 0.68 -3.22 15.26
N PRO A 90 -0.54 -3.45 15.78
CA PRO A 90 -1.78 -3.17 15.07
C PRO A 90 -2.02 -1.67 14.84
N GLU A 91 -1.56 -0.80 15.74
CA GLU A 91 -1.66 0.65 15.59
C GLU A 91 -0.76 1.16 14.45
N PHE A 92 0.47 0.62 14.36
CA PHE A 92 1.40 0.93 13.27
C PHE A 92 0.81 0.53 11.91
N ALA A 93 0.26 -0.69 11.82
CA ALA A 93 -0.42 -1.18 10.62
C ALA A 93 -1.68 -0.36 10.26
N ARG A 94 -2.47 0.04 11.27
CA ARG A 94 -3.67 0.88 11.07
C ARG A 94 -3.30 2.23 10.46
N GLU A 95 -2.28 2.91 10.99
CA GLU A 95 -1.87 4.22 10.47
C GLU A 95 -1.35 4.12 9.02
N ILE A 96 -0.67 3.03 8.64
CA ILE A 96 -0.31 2.78 7.22
C ILE A 96 -1.57 2.81 6.34
N ILE A 97 -2.65 2.13 6.75
CA ILE A 97 -3.89 2.06 5.98
C ILE A 97 -4.57 3.44 5.90
N GLU A 98 -4.73 4.10 7.04
CA GLU A 98 -5.44 5.38 7.16
C GLU A 98 -4.73 6.53 6.44
N THR A 99 -3.40 6.50 6.40
CA THR A 99 -2.59 7.51 5.71
C THR A 99 -2.36 7.21 4.24
N THR A 100 -2.57 5.96 3.81
CA THR A 100 -2.52 5.56 2.40
C THR A 100 -3.69 6.17 1.63
N ARG A 101 -3.40 6.79 0.49
CA ARG A 101 -4.39 7.37 -0.42
C ARG A 101 -4.52 6.53 -1.69
N GLY A 102 -5.58 6.80 -2.46
CA GLY A 102 -5.81 6.14 -3.74
C GLY A 102 -6.55 4.80 -3.63
N TRP A 103 -7.12 4.50 -2.46
CA TRP A 103 -8.09 3.42 -2.30
C TRP A 103 -9.20 3.53 -3.34
N SER A 104 -9.55 2.39 -3.93
CA SER A 104 -10.33 2.33 -5.15
C SER A 104 -11.24 1.10 -5.16
N PRO A 105 -12.42 1.15 -5.81
CA PRO A 105 -13.25 -0.03 -6.03
C PRO A 105 -12.60 -1.03 -7.02
N TYR A 106 -11.58 -0.60 -7.77
CA TYR A 106 -10.76 -1.48 -8.59
C TYR A 106 -9.81 -2.29 -7.70
N TRP A 107 -10.39 -3.24 -6.97
CA TRP A 107 -9.71 -4.07 -5.98
C TRP A 107 -9.96 -5.55 -6.30
N LEU A 108 -8.90 -6.23 -6.70
CA LEU A 108 -8.90 -7.65 -7.01
C LEU A 108 -8.42 -8.45 -5.80
N ASN A 109 -9.23 -9.39 -5.35
CA ASN A 109 -8.84 -10.39 -4.36
C ASN A 109 -8.16 -11.58 -5.06
N ASP A 110 -6.88 -11.41 -5.35
CA ASP A 110 -6.01 -12.37 -6.04
C ASP A 110 -5.32 -13.37 -5.10
N ARG A 111 -5.77 -13.49 -3.84
CA ARG A 111 -5.27 -14.52 -2.91
C ARG A 111 -5.38 -15.90 -3.53
N THR A 112 -4.39 -16.76 -3.27
CA THR A 112 -4.29 -18.13 -3.79
C THR A 112 -5.59 -18.93 -3.63
N LEU A 113 -6.24 -18.82 -2.46
CA LEU A 113 -7.60 -19.30 -2.23
C LEU A 113 -8.46 -18.21 -1.59
N ALA A 114 -8.83 -17.20 -2.37
CA ALA A 114 -9.59 -16.05 -1.89
C ALA A 114 -10.89 -16.35 -1.11
N ARG A 115 -11.59 -17.45 -1.44
CA ARG A 115 -12.81 -17.90 -0.71
C ARG A 115 -12.50 -18.72 0.55
N ARG A 116 -11.26 -19.20 0.69
CA ARG A 116 -10.76 -19.97 1.84
C ARG A 116 -9.36 -19.48 2.25
N PRO A 117 -9.22 -18.18 2.57
CA PRO A 117 -7.90 -17.56 2.74
C PRO A 117 -7.09 -18.20 3.88
N TRP A 118 -7.75 -18.74 4.91
CA TRP A 118 -7.12 -19.45 6.02
C TRP A 118 -6.25 -20.65 5.63
N VAL A 119 -6.33 -21.14 4.39
CA VAL A 119 -5.50 -22.26 3.90
C VAL A 119 -4.06 -21.82 3.63
N PHE A 120 -3.87 -20.63 3.05
CA PHE A 120 -2.55 -20.15 2.63
C PHE A 120 -2.10 -18.89 3.37
N ASP A 121 -3.05 -18.01 3.73
CA ASP A 121 -2.79 -16.68 4.24
C ASP A 121 -2.96 -16.67 5.76
N ARG A 122 -1.88 -16.94 6.51
CA ARG A 122 -1.95 -17.16 7.96
C ARG A 122 -2.54 -15.98 8.74
N GLN A 123 -2.26 -14.75 8.32
CA GLN A 123 -2.75 -13.56 9.01
C GLN A 123 -4.02 -12.95 8.39
N TYR A 124 -4.65 -13.64 7.43
CA TYR A 124 -5.79 -13.09 6.68
C TYR A 124 -6.85 -12.45 7.57
N ALA A 125 -7.18 -13.07 8.71
CA ALA A 125 -8.24 -12.59 9.59
C ALA A 125 -7.87 -11.26 10.26
N LYS A 126 -6.61 -11.08 10.64
CA LYS A 126 -6.12 -9.81 11.24
C LYS A 126 -6.07 -8.71 10.19
N VAL A 127 -5.55 -9.03 9.01
CA VAL A 127 -5.46 -8.10 7.88
C VAL A 127 -6.86 -7.68 7.43
N ASP A 128 -7.76 -8.63 7.22
CA ASP A 128 -9.14 -8.35 6.83
C ASP A 128 -9.89 -7.53 7.89
N ALA A 129 -9.67 -7.81 9.18
CA ALA A 129 -10.25 -7.00 10.26
C ALA A 129 -9.77 -5.54 10.18
N LEU A 130 -8.46 -5.31 10.05
CA LEU A 130 -7.91 -3.95 9.90
C LEU A 130 -8.46 -3.24 8.66
N LEU A 131 -8.35 -3.87 7.49
CA LEU A 131 -8.82 -3.29 6.24
C LEU A 131 -10.32 -3.01 6.24
N SER A 132 -11.13 -3.89 6.86
CA SER A 132 -12.58 -3.67 6.95
C SER A 132 -12.95 -2.41 7.74
N THR A 133 -12.09 -1.98 8.67
CA THR A 133 -12.32 -0.79 9.50
C THR A 133 -11.67 0.47 8.95
N ALA A 134 -10.51 0.36 8.29
CA ALA A 134 -9.67 1.50 7.95
C ALA A 134 -9.52 1.75 6.45
N ALA A 135 -9.72 0.74 5.58
CA ALA A 135 -9.53 0.88 4.14
C ALA A 135 -10.87 1.13 3.42
N PRO A 136 -11.07 2.32 2.80
CA PRO A 136 -12.21 2.56 1.92
C PRO A 136 -12.28 1.53 0.79
N CYS A 137 -13.49 1.18 0.36
CA CYS A 137 -13.75 0.17 -0.69
C CYS A 137 -13.34 -1.28 -0.39
N PHE A 138 -12.83 -1.61 0.80
CA PHE A 138 -12.46 -2.99 1.11
C PHE A 138 -13.59 -4.00 0.85
N ALA A 139 -14.83 -3.65 1.22
CA ALA A 139 -16.02 -4.49 0.97
C ALA A 139 -16.37 -4.68 -0.51
N GLN A 140 -15.80 -3.86 -1.41
CA GLN A 140 -16.05 -3.89 -2.85
C GLN A 140 -15.03 -4.74 -3.61
N ARG A 141 -14.03 -5.31 -2.92
CA ARG A 141 -13.08 -6.24 -3.53
C ARG A 141 -13.80 -7.43 -4.15
N THR A 142 -13.30 -7.89 -5.28
CA THR A 142 -13.95 -8.95 -6.06
C THR A 142 -13.01 -10.13 -6.27
N PHE A 143 -13.59 -11.33 -6.38
CA PHE A 143 -12.83 -12.52 -6.73
C PHE A 143 -12.39 -12.46 -8.19
N SER A 144 -11.32 -13.18 -8.54
CA SER A 144 -10.74 -13.18 -9.88
C SER A 144 -11.74 -13.47 -11.00
N GLU A 145 -12.66 -14.42 -10.78
CA GLU A 145 -13.68 -14.78 -11.77
C GLU A 145 -14.69 -13.64 -11.97
N ASP A 146 -15.14 -13.05 -10.87
CA ASP A 146 -16.09 -11.94 -10.89
C ASP A 146 -15.44 -10.70 -11.52
N TYR A 147 -14.22 -10.35 -11.11
CA TYR A 147 -13.46 -9.22 -11.67
C TYR A 147 -13.25 -9.40 -13.17
N ALA A 148 -12.89 -10.59 -13.64
CA ALA A 148 -12.75 -10.86 -15.08
C ALA A 148 -14.07 -10.64 -15.83
N ALA A 149 -15.18 -11.16 -15.31
CA ALA A 149 -16.50 -11.06 -15.93
C ALA A 149 -17.03 -9.62 -15.98
N VAL A 150 -16.76 -8.82 -14.94
CA VAL A 150 -17.30 -7.46 -14.85
C VAL A 150 -16.30 -6.36 -15.16
N SER A 151 -15.02 -6.65 -15.39
CA SER A 151 -13.96 -5.65 -15.65
C SER A 151 -14.36 -4.62 -16.70
N ALA A 152 -14.94 -5.05 -17.83
CA ALA A 152 -15.42 -4.16 -18.89
C ALA A 152 -16.62 -3.29 -18.47
N THR A 153 -17.42 -3.76 -17.51
CA THR A 153 -18.56 -3.03 -16.93
C THR A 153 -18.11 -2.10 -15.80
N ILE A 154 -17.15 -2.51 -14.97
CA ILE A 154 -16.52 -1.67 -13.95
C ILE A 154 -15.78 -0.52 -14.64
N ALA A 155 -15.05 -0.79 -15.73
CA ALA A 155 -14.38 0.25 -16.53
C ALA A 155 -15.33 1.35 -17.04
N LYS A 156 -16.62 1.01 -17.23
CA LYS A 156 -17.67 1.96 -17.63
C LYS A 156 -18.29 2.72 -16.46
N ARG A 157 -18.17 2.22 -15.22
CA ARG A 157 -18.57 2.93 -14.00
C ARG A 157 -17.49 3.96 -13.65
N LYS A 158 -17.59 5.15 -14.23
CA LYS A 158 -16.77 6.30 -13.81
C LYS A 158 -17.06 6.63 -12.35
N GLY A 159 -16.05 6.51 -11.49
CA GLY A 159 -15.96 7.33 -10.28
C GLY A 159 -16.94 7.00 -9.16
N ASP A 160 -17.25 5.72 -8.91
CA ASP A 160 -17.78 5.36 -7.60
C ASP A 160 -16.64 5.46 -6.57
N ALA A 161 -16.37 6.69 -6.15
CA ALA A 161 -15.45 6.96 -5.07
C ALA A 161 -15.90 6.15 -3.85
N CYS A 162 -14.95 5.47 -3.22
CA CYS A 162 -15.16 4.83 -1.93
C CYS A 162 -15.81 5.86 -1.00
N ARG A 163 -17.09 5.70 -0.67
CA ARG A 163 -17.72 6.58 0.32
C ARG A 163 -16.92 6.37 1.61
N GLN A 164 -16.18 7.39 2.03
CA GLN A 164 -15.78 7.48 3.43
C GLN A 164 -17.07 7.75 4.20
N GLU A 165 -17.57 6.75 4.93
CA GLU A 165 -18.43 7.06 6.05
C GLU A 165 -17.58 7.89 7.00
N GLY A 166 -17.81 9.20 6.98
CA GLY A 166 -17.09 10.12 7.82
C GLY A 166 -17.32 9.75 9.28
N ASN A 167 -16.24 9.68 10.05
CA ASN A 167 -16.37 9.99 11.47
C ASN A 167 -15.77 11.37 11.69
N GLY A 168 -16.66 12.27 12.09
CA GLY A 168 -16.36 13.64 12.42
C GLY A 168 -15.33 13.74 13.55
N ARG A 169 -14.73 14.93 13.58
CA ARG A 169 -14.01 15.47 14.73
C ARG A 169 -14.81 15.33 16.02
#